data_AF-A0A7J8NR46-F1
#
_entry.id   AF-A0A7J8NR46-F1
#
_cell.length_a   1.000
_cell.length_b   1.000
_cell.length_c   1.000
_cell.angle_alpha   90.00
_cell.angle_beta   90.00
_cell.angle_gamma   90.00
#
_symmetry.space_group_name_H-M   'P 1'
#
loop_
_entity.id
_entity.type
_entity.pdbx_description
1 polymer ?
#
loop_
_entity_poly.entity_id
_entity_poly.type
_entity_poly.pdbx_seq_one_letter_code
_entity_poly.pdbx_strand_id
1 'polypeptide(L)'
;MASSMISSATIATVNRSSPAQANMVAPFTGLKSASAFPVTRKANNDITSLASNGGRVQCMQVWPPLGKKKFETLSYLPDLTPVQLAKEVDYLLRSKWIPCLEFELE
;
A
#
# COMPACT_ATOMS: atom_id res chain seq x y z
N MET A 1 47.82 3.87 -33.48
CA MET A 1 47.07 5.12 -33.21
C MET A 1 45.61 4.73 -33.10
N ALA A 2 45.06 4.88 -31.89
CA ALA A 2 43.69 4.55 -31.56
C ALA A 2 42.70 5.52 -32.23
N SER A 3 41.52 5.03 -32.62
CA SER A 3 40.21 5.54 -32.19
C SER A 3 39.07 5.05 -33.11
N SER A 4 38.25 4.18 -32.52
CA SER A 4 36.78 4.07 -32.59
C SER A 4 36.04 4.34 -33.90
N MET A 5 35.43 3.27 -34.44
CA MET A 5 34.19 3.37 -35.21
C MET A 5 33.02 3.60 -34.24
N ILE A 6 32.26 4.67 -34.41
CA ILE A 6 30.98 4.86 -33.72
C ILE A 6 29.90 4.58 -34.76
N SER A 7 29.32 3.38 -34.67
CA SER A 7 28.10 3.03 -35.39
C SER A 7 26.94 3.85 -34.83
N SER A 8 26.39 4.75 -35.65
CA SER A 8 25.16 5.49 -35.32
C SER A 8 23.95 4.60 -35.64
N ALA A 9 23.46 3.88 -34.65
CA ALA A 9 22.14 3.25 -34.73
C ALA A 9 21.12 4.22 -34.10
N THR A 10 20.26 4.78 -34.94
CA THR A 10 19.06 5.50 -34.51
C THR A 10 18.14 4.53 -33.77
N ILE A 11 18.15 4.56 -32.44
CA ILE A 11 17.18 3.83 -31.61
C ILE A 11 15.88 4.62 -31.65
N ALA A 12 14.88 4.08 -32.34
CA ALA A 12 13.51 4.56 -32.27
C ALA A 12 13.06 4.62 -30.80
N THR A 13 12.52 5.76 -30.39
CA THR A 13 11.89 5.98 -29.09
C THR A 13 10.68 5.07 -28.95
N VAL A 14 10.89 3.84 -28.48
CA VAL A 14 9.82 3.01 -27.97
C VAL A 14 9.43 3.59 -26.62
N ASN A 15 8.22 4.14 -26.56
CA ASN A 15 7.55 4.66 -25.38
C ASN A 15 7.28 3.53 -24.37
N ARG A 16 8.34 2.93 -23.80
CA ARG A 16 8.22 1.98 -22.69
C ARG A 16 7.89 2.80 -21.46
N SER A 17 6.70 2.55 -20.93
CA SER A 17 6.27 2.97 -19.61
C SER A 17 7.43 2.80 -18.62
N SER A 18 7.87 3.92 -18.02
CA SER A 18 8.69 3.86 -16.81
C SER A 18 7.99 2.92 -15.83
N PRO A 19 8.67 1.91 -15.27
CA PRO A 19 8.08 1.21 -14.14
C PRO A 19 7.86 2.27 -13.07
N ALA A 20 6.63 2.37 -12.57
CA ALA A 20 6.33 3.16 -11.40
C ALA A 20 7.32 2.70 -10.32
N GLN A 21 8.21 3.59 -9.89
CA GLN A 21 9.12 3.30 -8.80
C GLN A 21 8.27 2.86 -7.63
N ALA A 22 8.36 1.58 -7.27
CA ALA A 22 7.84 1.11 -6.01
C ALA A 22 8.47 2.02 -4.95
N ASN A 23 7.64 2.73 -4.19
CA ASN A 23 8.08 3.48 -3.03
C ASN A 23 8.53 2.45 -2.00
N MET A 24 9.75 1.92 -2.18
CA MET A 24 10.35 0.89 -1.33
C MET A 24 10.62 1.57 0.01
N VAL A 25 9.67 1.44 0.93
CA VAL A 25 9.87 1.84 2.32
C VAL A 25 11.00 0.98 2.85
N ALA A 26 12.10 1.61 3.24
CA ALA A 26 13.27 0.92 3.78
C ALA A 26 12.85 0.00 4.95
N PRO A 27 13.48 -1.18 5.10
CA PRO A 27 13.16 -2.08 6.20
C PRO A 27 13.34 -1.37 7.55
N PHE A 28 12.35 -1.51 8.42
CA PHE A 28 12.33 -0.89 9.75
C PHE A 28 13.48 -1.45 10.60
N THR A 29 14.61 -0.75 10.66
CA THR A 29 15.78 -1.11 11.48
C THR A 29 15.63 -0.62 12.91
N GLY A 30 14.52 -0.96 13.57
CA GLY A 30 14.30 -0.78 15.01
C GLY A 30 14.36 0.67 15.55
N LEU A 31 13.84 0.85 16.77
CA LEU A 31 13.96 2.12 17.50
C LEU A 31 15.34 2.12 18.20
N LYS A 32 16.35 2.79 17.64
CA LYS A 32 17.61 2.97 18.37
C LYS A 32 17.37 4.01 19.46
N SER A 33 17.31 3.56 20.72
CA SER A 33 17.16 4.43 21.90
C SER A 33 18.27 5.47 21.94
N ALA A 34 17.93 6.74 21.67
CA ALA A 34 18.85 7.85 21.87
C ALA A 34 18.87 8.24 23.36
N SER A 35 19.34 7.36 24.23
CA SER A 35 19.76 7.74 25.58
C SER A 35 21.17 8.34 25.50
N ALA A 36 21.32 9.51 24.87
CA ALA A 36 22.57 10.25 24.88
C ALA A 36 22.44 11.39 25.90
N PHE A 37 23.20 11.29 26.99
CA PHE A 37 23.31 12.35 28.00
C PHE A 37 23.80 13.66 27.36
N PRO A 38 23.30 14.84 27.79
CA PRO A 38 23.51 16.12 27.12
C PRO A 38 24.93 16.72 27.26
N VAL A 39 25.94 15.92 27.60
CA VAL A 39 27.27 16.41 28.04
C VAL A 39 28.41 16.18 27.04
N THR A 40 28.20 15.53 25.90
CA THR A 40 29.22 15.50 24.83
C THR A 40 28.70 16.20 23.58
N ARG A 41 28.58 17.53 23.62
CA ARG A 41 28.44 18.34 22.40
C ARG A 41 29.78 18.30 21.65
N LYS A 42 29.92 17.34 20.74
CA LYS A 42 30.96 17.36 19.72
C LYS A 42 30.62 18.50 18.75
N ALA A 43 31.49 19.49 18.62
CA ALA A 43 31.30 20.69 17.79
C ALA A 43 31.48 20.40 16.28
N ASN A 44 30.81 19.37 15.75
CA ASN A 44 30.74 19.14 14.32
C ASN A 44 29.35 19.56 13.82
N ASN A 45 29.32 20.67 13.07
CA ASN A 45 28.15 21.17 12.33
C ASN A 45 27.71 20.26 11.16
N ASP A 46 28.10 18.98 11.19
CA ASP A 46 27.80 18.03 10.13
C ASP A 46 26.44 17.38 10.42
N ILE A 47 25.37 18.08 10.02
CA ILE A 47 23.98 17.62 10.13
C ILE A 47 23.75 16.28 9.39
N THR A 48 24.67 15.88 8.51
CA THR A 48 24.58 14.65 7.72
C THR A 48 24.65 13.37 8.54
N SER A 49 25.13 13.42 9.80
CA SER A 49 25.18 12.24 10.70
C SER A 49 24.04 12.19 11.73
N LEU A 50 23.12 13.16 11.73
CA LEU A 50 21.89 13.03 12.49
C LEU A 50 21.03 11.99 11.77
N ALA A 51 20.95 10.79 12.35
CA ALA A 51 20.02 9.75 11.94
C ALA A 51 18.59 10.30 12.08
N SER A 52 18.09 10.92 11.02
CA SER A 52 16.72 11.37 10.94
C SER A 52 15.85 10.12 10.85
N ASN A 53 14.98 9.90 11.83
CA ASN A 53 13.82 9.02 11.71
C ASN A 53 12.80 9.61 10.70
N GLY A 54 13.28 10.19 9.60
CA GLY A 54 12.52 10.98 8.62
C GLY A 54 11.71 10.14 7.66
N GLY A 55 11.82 8.82 7.72
CA GLY A 55 10.83 7.95 7.12
C GLY A 55 9.58 7.95 7.99
N ARG A 56 8.48 8.57 7.54
CA ARG A 56 7.17 8.41 8.17
C ARG A 56 6.79 6.94 8.10
N VAL A 57 7.18 6.15 9.08
CA VAL A 57 6.81 4.73 9.16
C VAL A 57 5.33 4.67 9.54
N GLN A 58 4.45 4.51 8.56
CA GLN A 58 3.03 4.26 8.78
C GLN A 58 2.83 2.77 9.15
N CYS A 59 3.31 2.34 10.33
CA CYS A 59 3.17 0.95 10.80
C CYS A 59 1.77 0.61 11.33
N MET A 60 0.98 1.62 11.68
CA MET A 60 -0.33 1.44 12.31
C MET A 60 -1.39 2.09 11.44
N GLN A 61 -2.42 1.34 11.10
CA GLN A 61 -3.59 1.85 10.40
C GLN A 61 -4.72 2.08 11.41
N VAL A 62 -5.45 3.17 11.23
CA VAL A 62 -6.61 3.50 12.04
C VAL A 62 -7.85 3.23 11.20
N TRP A 63 -8.83 2.53 11.79
CA TRP A 63 -10.08 2.26 11.11
C TRP A 63 -10.83 3.57 10.80
N PRO A 64 -11.31 3.79 9.56
CA PRO A 64 -12.03 5.02 9.22
C PRO A 64 -13.36 5.13 10.00
N PRO A 65 -13.59 6.22 10.75
CA PRO A 65 -14.81 6.40 11.52
C PRO A 65 -16.01 6.86 10.68
N LEU A 66 -15.76 7.36 9.47
CA LEU A 66 -16.77 7.95 8.57
C LEU A 66 -16.73 7.28 7.20
N GLY A 67 -17.85 7.30 6.48
CA GLY A 67 -17.94 6.80 5.11
C GLY A 67 -17.79 5.28 4.94
N LYS A 68 -17.87 4.52 6.05
CA LYS A 68 -17.77 3.05 6.09
C LYS A 68 -18.98 2.42 6.78
N LYS A 69 -20.20 2.85 6.41
CA LYS A 69 -21.44 2.18 6.82
C LYS A 69 -21.45 0.74 6.32
N LYS A 70 -22.13 -0.14 7.06
CA LYS A 70 -22.17 -1.59 6.86
C LYS A 70 -23.61 -2.08 6.85
N PHE A 71 -23.81 -3.21 6.18
CA PHE A 71 -25.12 -3.83 5.93
C PHE A 71 -25.07 -5.27 6.41
N GLU A 72 -24.82 -5.45 7.71
CA GLU A 72 -24.76 -6.76 8.38
C GLU A 72 -23.82 -7.77 7.68
N THR A 73 -24.25 -9.04 7.61
CA THR A 73 -23.50 -10.18 7.11
C THR A 73 -22.94 -9.94 5.70
N LEU A 74 -21.67 -10.31 5.49
CA LEU A 74 -20.87 -10.12 4.25
C LEU A 74 -20.43 -8.67 3.94
N SER A 75 -20.99 -7.64 4.56
CA SER A 75 -20.70 -6.23 4.20
C SER A 75 -19.28 -5.72 4.55
N TYR A 76 -18.48 -6.51 5.27
CA TYR A 76 -17.06 -6.22 5.54
C TYR A 76 -16.10 -6.78 4.49
N LEU A 77 -16.59 -7.67 3.61
CA LEU A 77 -15.84 -8.25 2.50
C LEU A 77 -15.82 -7.29 1.29
N PRO A 78 -14.98 -7.55 0.28
CA PRO A 78 -15.12 -6.92 -1.03
C PRO A 78 -16.50 -7.22 -1.64
N ASP A 79 -16.97 -6.33 -2.51
CA ASP A 79 -18.26 -6.49 -3.20
C ASP A 79 -18.32 -7.83 -3.94
N LEU A 80 -19.44 -8.53 -3.77
CA LEU A 80 -19.63 -9.84 -4.37
C LEU A 80 -19.78 -9.73 -5.87
N THR A 81 -19.03 -10.53 -6.60
CA THR A 81 -19.27 -10.73 -8.03
C THR A 81 -20.60 -11.46 -8.26
N PRO A 82 -21.23 -11.34 -9.45
CA PRO A 82 -22.46 -12.06 -9.75
C PRO A 82 -22.36 -13.58 -9.53
N VAL A 83 -21.19 -14.16 -9.78
CA VAL A 83 -20.92 -15.59 -9.56
C VAL A 83 -20.89 -15.93 -8.07
N GLN A 84 -20.29 -15.07 -7.23
CA GLN A 84 -20.29 -15.27 -5.78
C GLN A 84 -21.69 -15.10 -5.20
N LEU A 85 -22.44 -14.08 -5.65
CA LEU A 85 -23.82 -13.87 -5.24
C LEU A 85 -24.69 -15.10 -5.56
N ALA A 86 -24.54 -15.69 -6.75
CA ALA A 86 -25.25 -16.91 -7.13
C ALA A 86 -24.92 -18.09 -6.19
N LYS A 87 -23.67 -18.23 -5.75
CA LYS A 87 -23.28 -19.29 -4.79
C LYS A 87 -23.92 -19.13 -3.42
N GLU A 88 -24.13 -17.90 -2.96
CA GLU A 88 -24.87 -17.64 -1.72
C GLU A 88 -26.35 -18.01 -1.86
N VAL A 89 -26.96 -17.71 -3.02
CA VAL A 89 -28.33 -18.18 -3.32
C VAL A 89 -28.37 -19.72 -3.37
N ASP A 90 -27.41 -20.37 -4.02
CA ASP A 90 -27.32 -21.83 -4.06
C ASP A 90 -27.18 -22.43 -2.65
N TYR A 91 -26.48 -21.75 -1.74
CA TYR A 91 -26.39 -22.16 -0.33
C TYR A 91 -27.76 -22.15 0.36
N LEU A 92 -28.56 -21.10 0.17
CA LEU A 92 -29.94 -21.04 0.71
C LEU A 92 -30.79 -22.21 0.18
N LEU A 93 -30.71 -22.47 -1.13
CA LEU A 93 -31.49 -23.53 -1.78
C LEU A 93 -31.06 -24.94 -1.32
N ARG A 94 -29.76 -25.18 -1.14
CA ARG A 94 -29.26 -26.45 -0.58
C ARG A 94 -29.74 -26.67 0.85
N SER A 95 -29.81 -25.60 1.64
CA SER A 95 -30.30 -25.60 3.02
C SER A 95 -31.84 -25.66 3.14
N LYS A 96 -32.56 -25.72 2.02
CA LYS A 96 -34.05 -25.75 1.96
C LYS A 96 -34.70 -24.49 2.53
N TRP A 97 -34.03 -23.35 2.41
CA TRP A 97 -34.59 -22.04 2.76
C TRP A 97 -35.15 -21.34 1.53
N ILE A 98 -36.21 -20.55 1.73
CA ILE A 98 -36.87 -19.80 0.66
C ILE A 98 -36.23 -18.41 0.60
N PRO A 99 -35.54 -18.03 -0.50
CA PRO A 99 -34.96 -16.70 -0.64
C PRO A 99 -36.04 -15.63 -0.82
N CYS A 100 -35.79 -14.42 -0.30
CA CYS A 100 -36.65 -13.23 -0.43
C CYS A 100 -35.78 -12.00 -0.74
N LEU A 101 -36.34 -11.02 -1.46
CA LEU A 101 -35.70 -9.74 -1.74
C LEU A 101 -36.46 -8.62 -1.02
N GLU A 102 -35.71 -7.72 -0.40
CA GLU A 102 -36.22 -6.54 0.30
C GLU A 102 -35.40 -5.31 -0.15
N PHE A 103 -36.02 -4.13 -0.21
CA PHE A 103 -35.37 -2.87 -0.54
C PHE A 103 -36.01 -1.72 0.24
N GLU A 104 -35.23 -0.66 0.49
CA GLU A 104 -35.65 0.55 1.21
C GLU A 104 -35.28 1.77 0.36
N LEU A 105 -36.15 2.79 0.33
CA LEU A 105 -35.93 4.04 -0.42
C LEU A 105 -35.69 5.24 0.50
N GLU A 106 -36.00 5.10 1.79
CA GLU A 106 -35.80 6.12 2.83
C GLU A 106 -34.40 6.09 3.47
#